data_AF-A0A661TPS6-F1
#
_entry.id   AF-A0A661TPS6-F1
#
_cell.length_a   1.000
_cell.length_b   1.000
_cell.length_c   1.000
_cell.angle_alpha   90.00
_cell.angle_beta   90.00
_cell.angle_gamma   90.00
#
_symmetry.space_group_name_H-M   'P 1'
#
loop_
_entity.id
_entity.type
_entity.pdbx_description
1 polymer ?
#
loop_
_entity_poly.entity_id
_entity_poly.type
_entity_poly.pdbx_seq_one_letter_code
_entity_poly.pdbx_strand_id
1 'polypeptide(L)'
;AIKLQLAKFDGHAKLGWRAANYHAEADKIIQIAIKRATKQNKNILYDGTMKNLEKYIKKIDEFKKAGYKIKMAYADLPMEKTMVRAIGRAYGHDARFVDPVYIASHGKRNLRAFNQLKKQVDEWVHYNTDVPYKTKPTLVARSKPKKPTKPTAPKIPKGKSSAGSAEEVAAFESPLVDSPVSSKEYLGGGINETFKIKTIDGQRSVWKSKSGERTGVRKFVKNKTSYKRENAASRVNNAMGFDLCPRTVIKTVDKEVGSAQNFVGGDTISGIGRRSHTLKMRAMDADVQRMATFDFVIGNSDRHLSNVMYDVAKKKLWGIDNGLAFNNYNMAVKNATKHNREHFIDSLRSYALNSTKVSGKTISKEAYAGIERLIDNEKYVRGILKGRLTTSEVDGMFMRAKYLHKTKKFPTKTDLYSYKVVIGKYKSKKVIVENFY
;
A
#
# COMPACT_ATOMS: atom_id res chain seq x y z
N ALA A 1 -25.65 -0.24 32.27
CA ALA A 1 -25.86 -0.73 30.89
C ALA A 1 -25.19 0.21 29.89
N ILE A 2 -24.22 -0.26 29.10
CA ILE A 2 -23.50 0.55 28.08
C ILE A 2 -24.46 1.27 27.11
N LYS A 3 -25.66 0.73 26.90
CA LYS A 3 -26.72 1.37 26.09
C LYS A 3 -27.24 2.69 26.66
N LEU A 4 -27.18 2.93 27.97
CA LEU A 4 -27.60 4.19 28.60
C LEU A 4 -26.56 5.31 28.41
N GLN A 5 -25.36 4.99 27.91
CA GLN A 5 -24.31 5.95 27.52
C GLN A 5 -24.28 6.19 26.00
N LEU A 6 -25.24 5.65 25.24
CA LEU A 6 -25.37 5.90 23.82
C LEU A 6 -26.14 7.20 23.58
N ALA A 7 -25.72 7.95 22.56
CA ALA A 7 -26.27 9.23 22.18
C ALA A 7 -27.80 9.18 22.02
N LYS A 8 -28.50 10.03 22.78
CA LYS A 8 -29.90 10.36 22.57
C LYS A 8 -29.99 11.54 21.60
N PHE A 9 -31.13 11.67 20.93
CA PHE A 9 -31.41 12.81 20.05
C PHE A 9 -31.62 14.06 20.92
N ASP A 10 -30.58 14.88 21.09
CA ASP A 10 -30.63 16.12 21.86
C ASP A 10 -30.26 17.37 21.03
N GLY A 11 -30.38 17.29 19.71
CA GLY A 11 -30.24 18.45 18.82
C GLY A 11 -28.78 18.91 18.68
N HIS A 12 -28.15 18.53 17.57
CA HIS A 12 -26.98 19.15 16.92
C HIS A 12 -25.72 19.63 17.70
N ALA A 13 -25.65 19.61 19.04
CA ALA A 13 -24.66 20.46 19.73
C ALA A 13 -23.71 19.78 20.74
N LYS A 14 -23.91 18.53 21.20
CA LYS A 14 -23.17 18.08 22.41
C LYS A 14 -22.06 17.02 22.30
N LEU A 15 -21.68 16.50 21.12
CA LEU A 15 -20.56 15.54 21.06
C LEU A 15 -19.42 15.85 20.09
N GLY A 16 -19.58 16.79 19.14
CA GLY A 16 -18.51 17.24 18.25
C GLY A 16 -17.49 16.15 17.84
N TRP A 17 -16.19 16.47 17.97
CA TRP A 17 -15.02 15.65 17.58
C TRP A 17 -14.90 14.26 18.23
N ARG A 18 -15.68 13.92 19.29
CA ARG A 18 -15.59 12.63 19.98
C ARG A 18 -16.38 11.50 19.28
N ALA A 19 -17.35 11.83 18.44
CA ALA A 19 -18.12 10.83 17.67
C ALA A 19 -17.23 10.03 16.69
N ALA A 20 -16.17 10.65 16.16
CA ALA A 20 -15.21 9.97 15.30
C ALA A 20 -14.34 8.94 16.05
N ASN A 21 -14.02 9.21 17.32
CA ASN A 21 -13.23 8.29 18.16
C ASN A 21 -13.99 7.01 18.49
N TYR A 22 -15.32 7.09 18.65
CA TYR A 22 -16.18 5.93 18.89
C TYR A 22 -16.08 4.88 17.77
N HIS A 23 -16.05 5.32 16.50
CA HIS A 23 -15.93 4.41 15.38
C HIS A 23 -14.57 3.68 15.37
N ALA A 24 -13.49 4.39 15.69
CA ALA A 24 -12.14 3.81 15.75
C ALA A 24 -11.99 2.82 16.92
N GLU A 25 -12.55 3.13 18.08
CA GLU A 25 -12.54 2.27 19.26
C GLU A 25 -13.40 1.01 19.05
N ALA A 26 -14.61 1.17 18.51
CA ALA A 26 -15.49 0.05 18.16
C ALA A 26 -14.84 -0.87 17.12
N ASP A 27 -14.23 -0.31 16.07
CA ASP A 27 -13.50 -1.10 15.08
C ASP A 27 -12.34 -1.87 15.72
N LYS A 28 -11.58 -1.25 16.64
CA LYS A 28 -10.49 -1.92 17.36
C LYS A 28 -10.98 -3.08 18.23
N ILE A 29 -12.07 -2.89 18.97
CA ILE A 29 -12.69 -3.93 19.80
C ILE A 29 -13.17 -5.10 18.93
N ILE A 30 -13.84 -4.81 17.81
CA ILE A 30 -14.29 -5.82 16.85
C ILE A 30 -13.10 -6.64 16.32
N GLN A 31 -11.99 -5.98 15.98
CA GLN A 31 -10.79 -6.69 15.49
C GLN A 31 -10.16 -7.60 16.55
N ILE A 32 -10.08 -7.15 17.81
CA ILE A 32 -9.58 -7.96 18.92
C ILE A 32 -10.52 -9.15 19.16
N ALA A 33 -11.83 -8.93 19.16
CA ALA A 33 -12.84 -9.97 19.37
C ALA A 33 -12.78 -11.03 18.27
N ILE A 34 -12.68 -10.61 17.00
CA ILE A 34 -12.55 -11.52 15.85
C ILE A 34 -11.26 -12.35 15.98
N LYS A 35 -10.11 -11.72 16.24
CA LYS A 35 -8.84 -12.45 16.40
C LYS A 35 -8.91 -13.49 17.53
N ARG A 36 -9.51 -13.13 18.67
CA ARG A 36 -9.69 -14.04 19.80
C ARG A 36 -10.65 -15.17 19.46
N ALA A 37 -11.77 -14.89 18.80
CA ALA A 37 -12.74 -15.88 18.38
C ALA A 37 -12.15 -16.86 17.36
N THR A 38 -11.38 -16.36 16.39
CA THR A 38 -10.64 -17.16 15.40
C THR A 38 -9.59 -18.05 16.06
N LYS A 39 -8.81 -17.53 17.01
CA LYS A 39 -7.83 -18.35 17.77
C LYS A 39 -8.52 -19.46 18.59
N GLN A 40 -9.76 -19.24 19.01
CA GLN A 40 -10.55 -20.19 19.81
C GLN A 40 -11.49 -21.05 18.95
N ASN A 41 -11.42 -20.98 17.60
CA ASN A 41 -12.31 -21.68 16.67
C ASN A 41 -13.82 -21.50 16.97
N LYS A 42 -14.21 -20.32 17.47
CA LYS A 42 -15.62 -20.00 17.76
C LYS A 42 -16.37 -19.60 16.50
N ASN A 43 -17.68 -19.86 16.47
CA ASN A 43 -18.57 -19.31 15.45
C ASN A 43 -18.61 -17.78 15.54
N ILE A 44 -18.54 -17.11 14.38
CA ILE A 44 -18.49 -15.64 14.29
C ILE A 44 -19.66 -15.14 13.47
N LEU A 45 -20.51 -14.31 14.09
CA LEU A 45 -21.47 -13.48 13.38
C LEU A 45 -20.84 -12.12 13.12
N TYR A 46 -20.62 -11.78 11.85
CA TYR A 46 -20.05 -10.49 11.45
C TYR A 46 -21.11 -9.64 10.76
N ASP A 47 -21.63 -8.64 11.49
CA ASP A 47 -22.55 -7.66 10.95
C ASP A 47 -21.79 -6.55 10.20
N GLY A 48 -22.31 -6.15 9.05
CA GLY A 48 -21.67 -5.16 8.21
C GLY A 48 -22.44 -4.76 6.96
N THR A 49 -22.16 -3.56 6.47
CA THR A 49 -22.95 -2.90 5.41
C THR A 49 -22.55 -3.26 3.98
N MET A 50 -21.52 -4.10 3.78
CA MET A 50 -21.00 -4.47 2.44
C MET A 50 -20.58 -3.31 1.52
N LYS A 51 -20.37 -2.10 2.06
CA LYS A 51 -20.01 -0.89 1.28
C LYS A 51 -18.63 -0.90 0.59
N ASN A 52 -17.72 -1.76 1.04
CA ASN A 52 -16.35 -1.84 0.54
C ASN A 52 -16.05 -3.30 0.19
N LEU A 53 -16.21 -3.64 -1.07
CA LEU A 53 -16.04 -5.00 -1.57
C LEU A 53 -14.67 -5.60 -1.21
N GLU A 54 -13.58 -4.88 -1.44
CA GLU A 54 -12.21 -5.35 -1.17
C GLU A 54 -12.01 -5.73 0.29
N LYS A 55 -12.57 -4.94 1.22
CA LYS A 55 -12.55 -5.26 2.65
C LYS A 55 -13.20 -6.60 2.94
N TYR A 56 -14.33 -6.91 2.30
CA TYR A 56 -15.03 -8.18 2.53
C TYR A 56 -14.37 -9.35 1.81
N ILE A 57 -13.80 -9.16 0.61
CA ILE A 57 -12.98 -10.19 -0.08
C ILE A 57 -11.83 -10.61 0.84
N LYS A 58 -11.02 -9.65 1.30
CA LYS A 58 -9.90 -9.92 2.19
C LYS A 58 -10.34 -10.64 3.47
N LYS A 59 -11.49 -10.25 4.02
CA LYS A 59 -12.00 -10.83 5.25
C LYS A 59 -12.52 -12.26 5.07
N ILE A 60 -13.18 -12.55 3.96
CA ILE A 60 -13.60 -13.90 3.57
C ILE A 60 -12.36 -14.79 3.40
N ASP A 61 -11.32 -14.29 2.73
CA ASP A 61 -10.07 -15.03 2.57
C ASP A 61 -9.37 -15.32 3.90
N GLU A 62 -9.33 -14.35 4.81
CA GLU A 62 -8.78 -14.53 6.16
C GLU A 62 -9.53 -15.62 6.93
N PHE A 63 -10.87 -15.62 6.90
CA PHE A 63 -11.66 -16.64 7.58
C PHE A 63 -11.55 -18.03 6.92
N LYS A 64 -11.51 -18.10 5.60
CA LYS A 64 -11.29 -19.36 4.89
C LYS A 64 -9.91 -19.96 5.18
N LYS A 65 -8.86 -19.12 5.22
CA LYS A 65 -7.52 -19.55 5.63
C LYS A 65 -7.49 -20.07 7.08
N ALA A 66 -8.35 -19.54 7.93
CA ALA A 66 -8.56 -20.03 9.30
C ALA A 66 -9.51 -21.24 9.40
N GLY A 67 -9.94 -21.82 8.27
CA GLY A 67 -10.75 -23.04 8.24
C GLY A 67 -12.26 -22.84 8.39
N TYR A 68 -12.76 -21.61 8.32
CA TYR A 68 -14.18 -21.33 8.46
C TYR A 68 -14.96 -21.60 7.18
N LYS A 69 -16.17 -22.16 7.34
CA LYS A 69 -17.23 -22.08 6.34
C LYS A 69 -17.94 -20.75 6.46
N ILE A 70 -18.11 -20.07 5.33
CA ILE A 70 -18.69 -18.73 5.26
C ILE A 70 -20.11 -18.80 4.76
N LYS A 71 -21.05 -18.39 5.62
CA LYS A 71 -22.44 -18.16 5.27
C LYS A 71 -22.73 -16.67 5.25
N MET A 72 -23.27 -16.19 4.14
CA MET A 72 -23.57 -14.77 3.95
C MET A 72 -25.07 -14.53 3.89
N ALA A 73 -25.59 -13.62 4.71
CA ALA A 73 -26.99 -13.20 4.67
C ALA A 73 -27.06 -11.72 4.26
N TYR A 74 -27.90 -11.39 3.27
CA TYR A 74 -28.16 -10.02 2.86
C TYR A 74 -29.64 -9.69 3.05
N ALA A 75 -29.89 -8.58 3.72
CA ALA A 75 -31.21 -8.04 4.00
C ALA A 75 -31.41 -6.80 3.12
N ASP A 76 -32.25 -6.92 2.11
CA ASP A 76 -32.54 -5.87 1.15
C ASP A 76 -33.77 -5.08 1.55
N LEU A 77 -33.76 -3.79 1.22
CA LEU A 77 -34.87 -2.88 1.40
C LEU A 77 -34.77 -1.80 0.31
N PRO A 78 -35.86 -1.47 -0.39
CA PRO A 78 -35.86 -0.35 -1.34
C PRO A 78 -35.31 0.93 -0.73
N MET A 79 -34.61 1.73 -1.54
CA MET A 79 -33.87 2.90 -1.06
C MET A 79 -34.80 3.93 -0.44
N GLU A 80 -35.94 4.16 -1.09
CA GLU A 80 -37.00 5.07 -0.68
C GLU A 80 -37.51 4.69 0.71
N LYS A 81 -37.78 3.41 0.93
CA LYS A 81 -38.20 2.87 2.23
C LYS A 81 -37.09 2.88 3.27
N THR A 82 -35.84 2.75 2.85
CA THR A 82 -34.67 2.86 3.75
C THR A 82 -34.51 4.29 4.27
N MET A 83 -34.72 5.29 3.41
CA MET A 83 -34.73 6.71 3.79
C MET A 83 -35.90 7.04 4.69
N VAL A 84 -37.12 6.59 4.35
CA VAL A 84 -38.31 6.77 5.22
C VAL A 84 -38.10 6.12 6.59
N ARG A 85 -37.51 4.92 6.67
CA ARG A 85 -37.18 4.28 7.95
C ARG A 85 -36.09 5.03 8.73
N ALA A 86 -35.12 5.65 8.06
CA ALA A 86 -34.08 6.42 8.71
C ALA A 86 -34.61 7.74 9.29
N ILE A 87 -35.45 8.44 8.52
CA ILE A 87 -36.18 9.64 8.95
C ILE A 87 -37.13 9.28 10.09
N GLY A 88 -37.99 8.28 9.92
CA GLY A 88 -38.94 7.84 10.95
C GLY A 88 -38.27 7.35 12.24
N ARG A 89 -37.07 6.76 12.15
CA ARG A 89 -36.25 6.51 13.34
C ARG A 89 -35.89 7.82 14.00
N ALA A 90 -35.29 8.78 13.29
CA ALA A 90 -34.82 10.05 13.86
C ALA A 90 -35.88 10.81 14.68
N TYR A 91 -37.17 10.67 14.33
CA TYR A 91 -38.30 11.29 15.05
C TYR A 91 -39.00 10.37 16.09
N GLY A 92 -38.51 9.15 16.31
CA GLY A 92 -38.99 8.23 17.35
C GLY A 92 -38.12 8.25 18.62
N HIS A 93 -38.63 7.67 19.72
CA HIS A 93 -37.90 7.63 21.00
C HIS A 93 -36.54 6.90 20.87
N ASP A 94 -35.46 7.60 21.26
CA ASP A 94 -34.04 7.18 21.29
C ASP A 94 -33.33 6.94 19.94
N ALA A 95 -33.40 7.91 19.02
CA ALA A 95 -32.86 7.74 17.67
C ALA A 95 -31.64 8.58 17.29
N ARG A 96 -30.89 8.05 16.30
CA ARG A 96 -29.77 8.71 15.64
C ARG A 96 -30.22 9.14 14.24
N PHE A 97 -30.08 10.43 13.92
CA PHE A 97 -30.30 10.92 12.57
C PHE A 97 -29.21 10.39 11.63
N VAL A 98 -29.63 9.82 10.50
CA VAL A 98 -28.74 9.42 9.41
C VAL A 98 -29.19 10.19 8.18
N ASP A 99 -28.31 11.04 7.67
CA ASP A 99 -28.57 11.87 6.51
C ASP A 99 -29.05 11.02 5.31
N PRO A 100 -30.25 11.26 4.76
CA PRO A 100 -30.74 10.56 3.57
C PRO A 100 -29.78 10.64 2.37
N VAL A 101 -29.02 11.74 2.22
CA VAL A 101 -28.00 11.89 1.17
C VAL A 101 -26.86 10.89 1.37
N TYR A 102 -26.46 10.67 2.62
CA TYR A 102 -25.51 9.61 2.96
C TYR A 102 -26.07 8.23 2.57
N ILE A 103 -27.33 7.94 2.89
CA ILE A 103 -27.96 6.65 2.56
C ILE A 103 -28.03 6.44 1.03
N ALA A 104 -28.46 7.46 0.29
CA ALA A 104 -28.55 7.44 -1.16
C ALA A 104 -27.19 7.16 -1.84
N SER A 105 -26.09 7.66 -1.27
CA SER A 105 -24.73 7.44 -1.81
C SER A 105 -24.23 5.98 -1.74
N HIS A 106 -24.98 5.06 -1.10
CA HIS A 106 -24.55 3.67 -0.85
C HIS A 106 -25.43 2.56 -1.44
N GLY A 107 -26.68 2.84 -1.86
CA GLY A 107 -27.67 1.80 -2.21
C GLY A 107 -27.23 0.75 -3.23
N LYS A 108 -26.87 1.20 -4.44
CA LYS A 108 -26.46 0.29 -5.52
C LYS A 108 -25.13 -0.40 -5.24
N ARG A 109 -24.30 0.10 -4.31
CA ARG A 109 -22.98 -0.46 -4.01
C ARG A 109 -23.07 -1.74 -3.19
N ASN A 110 -23.99 -1.79 -2.22
CA ASN A 110 -24.11 -2.94 -1.30
C ASN A 110 -24.64 -4.18 -2.01
N LEU A 111 -25.70 -4.04 -2.81
CA LEU A 111 -26.27 -5.15 -3.59
C LEU A 111 -25.27 -5.68 -4.64
N ARG A 112 -24.49 -4.79 -5.27
CA ARG A 112 -23.40 -5.18 -6.18
C ARG A 112 -22.32 -5.97 -5.46
N ALA A 113 -21.89 -5.50 -4.29
CA ALA A 113 -20.90 -6.21 -3.49
C ALA A 113 -21.42 -7.60 -3.07
N PHE A 114 -22.65 -7.70 -2.58
CA PHE A 114 -23.29 -8.97 -2.25
C PHE A 114 -23.30 -9.92 -3.45
N ASN A 115 -23.72 -9.46 -4.63
CA ASN A 115 -23.78 -10.28 -5.84
C ASN A 115 -22.39 -10.82 -6.27
N GLN A 116 -21.32 -10.06 -6.05
CA GLN A 116 -19.96 -10.52 -6.33
C GLN A 116 -19.46 -11.51 -5.28
N LEU A 117 -19.72 -11.23 -4.00
CA LEU A 117 -19.26 -12.06 -2.89
C LEU A 117 -19.96 -13.43 -2.83
N LYS A 118 -21.19 -13.55 -3.34
CA LYS A 118 -21.92 -14.84 -3.43
C LYS A 118 -21.12 -15.94 -4.10
N LYS A 119 -20.23 -15.59 -5.04
CA LYS A 119 -19.39 -16.54 -5.78
C LYS A 119 -18.24 -17.09 -4.93
N GLN A 120 -17.91 -16.43 -3.83
CA GLN A 120 -16.74 -16.70 -3.00
C GLN A 120 -17.12 -17.26 -1.61
N VAL A 121 -18.40 -17.45 -1.30
CA VAL A 121 -18.86 -17.98 -0.01
C VAL A 121 -19.45 -19.38 -0.18
N ASP A 122 -19.51 -20.14 0.92
CA ASP A 122 -20.01 -21.51 0.91
C ASP A 122 -21.53 -21.56 0.80
N GLU A 123 -22.19 -20.67 1.53
CA GLU A 123 -23.64 -20.48 1.49
C GLU A 123 -24.00 -19.00 1.45
N TRP A 124 -25.09 -18.67 0.77
CA TRP A 124 -25.66 -17.33 0.82
C TRP A 124 -27.19 -17.35 0.84
N VAL A 125 -27.76 -16.32 1.46
CA VAL A 125 -29.21 -16.09 1.50
C VAL A 125 -29.52 -14.60 1.31
N HIS A 126 -30.56 -14.33 0.54
CA HIS A 126 -31.05 -13.01 0.22
C HIS A 126 -32.48 -12.88 0.74
N TYR A 127 -32.72 -11.90 1.60
CA TYR A 127 -34.02 -11.58 2.16
C TYR A 127 -34.49 -10.19 1.72
N ASN A 128 -35.78 -10.04 1.47
CA ASN A 128 -36.45 -8.77 1.36
C ASN A 128 -37.08 -8.43 2.71
N THR A 129 -36.73 -7.26 3.25
CA THR A 129 -37.21 -6.77 4.56
C THR A 129 -38.29 -5.70 4.43
N ASP A 130 -38.83 -5.51 3.23
CA ASP A 130 -40.02 -4.71 2.97
C ASP A 130 -41.29 -5.47 3.37
N VAL A 131 -41.41 -5.73 4.66
CA VAL A 131 -42.51 -6.44 5.29
C VAL A 131 -43.05 -5.61 6.47
N PRO A 132 -44.29 -5.85 6.93
CA PRO A 132 -44.84 -5.17 8.10
C PRO A 132 -43.94 -5.32 9.34
N TYR A 133 -44.00 -4.34 10.24
CA TYR A 133 -43.16 -4.34 11.44
C TYR A 133 -43.38 -5.61 12.28
N LYS A 134 -42.29 -6.19 12.82
CA LYS A 134 -42.25 -7.46 13.58
C LYS A 134 -42.66 -8.72 12.82
N THR A 135 -42.82 -8.66 11.49
CA THR A 135 -43.02 -9.86 10.67
C THR A 135 -41.70 -10.42 10.14
N LYS A 136 -41.70 -11.70 9.74
CA LYS A 136 -40.51 -12.34 9.19
C LYS A 136 -40.21 -11.79 7.78
N PRO A 137 -38.92 -11.58 7.44
CA PRO A 137 -38.56 -11.12 6.11
C PRO A 137 -38.79 -12.20 5.06
N THR A 138 -39.13 -11.77 3.84
CA THR A 138 -39.42 -12.67 2.72
C THR A 138 -38.13 -13.19 2.11
N LEU A 139 -38.03 -14.50 1.89
CA LEU A 139 -36.88 -15.09 1.20
C LEU A 139 -36.93 -14.73 -0.30
N VAL A 140 -35.87 -14.09 -0.80
CA VAL A 140 -35.72 -13.77 -2.23
C VAL A 140 -35.00 -14.90 -2.95
N ALA A 141 -33.85 -15.34 -2.43
CA ALA A 141 -33.06 -16.40 -3.02
C ALA A 141 -32.05 -16.98 -2.02
N ARG A 142 -31.58 -18.21 -2.25
CA ARG A 142 -30.49 -18.84 -1.49
C ARG A 142 -29.64 -19.78 -2.35
N SER A 143 -28.40 -20.04 -1.94
CA SER A 143 -27.56 -21.07 -2.54
C SER A 143 -28.13 -22.48 -2.30
N LYS A 144 -27.93 -23.40 -3.25
CA LYS A 144 -28.17 -24.84 -3.03
C LYS A 144 -27.14 -25.40 -2.03
N PRO A 145 -27.51 -26.32 -1.12
CA PRO A 145 -26.57 -26.91 -0.18
C PRO A 145 -25.48 -27.71 -0.93
N LYS A 146 -24.20 -27.36 -0.72
CA LYS A 146 -23.07 -28.14 -1.25
C LYS A 146 -22.81 -29.34 -0.34
N LYS A 147 -22.68 -30.55 -0.92
CA LYS A 147 -22.29 -31.78 -0.20
C LYS A 147 -20.94 -31.58 0.52
N PRO A 148 -20.77 -32.08 1.75
CA PRO A 148 -19.55 -31.86 2.53
C PRO A 148 -18.37 -32.60 1.91
N THR A 149 -17.41 -31.87 1.36
CA THR A 149 -16.08 -32.42 1.02
C THR A 149 -15.21 -32.42 2.28
N LYS A 150 -14.66 -33.59 2.61
CA LYS A 150 -13.80 -33.85 3.78
C LYS A 150 -12.58 -32.92 3.76
N PRO A 151 -12.11 -32.36 4.90
CA PRO A 151 -10.95 -31.48 4.90
C PRO A 151 -9.69 -32.30 4.61
N THR A 152 -9.11 -32.15 3.43
CA THR A 152 -7.73 -32.57 3.19
C THR A 152 -6.80 -31.58 3.89
N ALA A 153 -6.09 -32.06 4.89
CA ALA A 153 -5.05 -31.31 5.59
C ALA A 153 -4.05 -30.73 4.57
N PRO A 154 -3.73 -29.42 4.63
CA PRO A 154 -2.69 -28.87 3.78
C PRO A 154 -1.36 -29.48 4.22
N LYS A 155 -0.71 -30.23 3.33
CA LYS A 155 0.71 -30.53 3.44
C LYS A 155 1.45 -29.19 3.51
N ILE A 156 2.15 -28.96 4.61
CA ILE A 156 3.03 -27.80 4.78
C ILE A 156 4.08 -27.85 3.66
N PRO A 157 4.15 -26.86 2.75
CA PRO A 157 5.29 -26.75 1.86
C PRO A 157 6.48 -26.33 2.71
N LYS A 158 7.44 -27.25 2.88
CA LYS A 158 8.80 -26.89 3.31
C LYS A 158 9.34 -25.86 2.29
N GLY A 159 10.01 -24.84 2.81
CA GLY A 159 10.37 -23.62 2.10
C GLY A 159 10.86 -23.83 0.66
N LYS A 160 10.18 -23.16 -0.27
CA LYS A 160 10.78 -22.56 -1.46
C LYS A 160 10.08 -21.24 -1.75
N SER A 161 10.93 -20.25 -1.99
CA SER A 161 10.70 -19.01 -2.73
C SER A 161 9.53 -19.06 -3.71
N SER A 162 8.68 -18.03 -3.69
CA SER A 162 8.03 -17.56 -4.91
C SER A 162 8.41 -16.11 -5.12
N ALA A 163 9.44 -15.92 -5.94
CA ALA A 163 9.42 -14.86 -6.95
C ALA A 163 8.01 -14.78 -7.55
N GLY A 164 7.48 -13.57 -7.69
CA GLY A 164 6.09 -13.33 -8.06
C GLY A 164 5.61 -14.24 -9.19
N SER A 165 4.49 -14.91 -8.94
CA SER A 165 3.78 -15.65 -9.99
C SER A 165 3.44 -14.71 -11.14
N ALA A 166 3.29 -15.23 -12.36
CA ALA A 166 2.83 -14.44 -13.50
C ALA A 166 1.53 -13.68 -13.21
N GLU A 167 0.69 -14.17 -12.29
CA GLU A 167 -0.52 -13.50 -11.79
C GLU A 167 -0.23 -12.32 -10.85
N GLU A 168 0.76 -12.39 -9.95
CA GLU A 168 1.15 -11.24 -9.13
C GLU A 168 1.82 -10.14 -9.96
N VAL A 169 2.58 -10.55 -10.98
CA VAL A 169 3.12 -9.64 -11.99
C VAL A 169 1.98 -8.98 -12.75
N ALA A 170 1.05 -9.75 -13.33
CA ALA A 170 -0.12 -9.22 -14.03
C ALA A 170 -1.00 -8.32 -13.14
N ALA A 171 -1.17 -8.64 -11.84
CA ALA A 171 -1.91 -7.81 -10.90
C ALA A 171 -1.18 -6.50 -10.54
N PHE A 172 0.15 -6.49 -10.48
CA PHE A 172 0.94 -5.27 -10.30
C PHE A 172 1.07 -4.46 -11.61
N GLU A 173 1.05 -5.12 -12.76
CA GLU A 173 1.07 -4.52 -14.09
C GLU A 173 -0.30 -4.01 -14.54
N SER A 174 -1.39 -4.52 -13.94
CA SER A 174 -2.72 -3.99 -14.14
C SER A 174 -2.67 -2.47 -13.99
N PRO A 175 -3.17 -1.70 -14.95
CA PRO A 175 -3.32 -0.26 -14.79
C PRO A 175 -3.96 0.04 -13.43
N LEU A 176 -3.57 1.16 -12.81
CA LEU A 176 -4.48 1.82 -11.87
C LEU A 176 -5.70 2.16 -12.72
N VAL A 177 -6.65 1.22 -12.66
CA VAL A 177 -7.87 1.01 -13.45
C VAL A 177 -7.86 1.75 -14.78
N ASP A 178 -8.00 1.04 -15.91
CA ASP A 178 -8.18 1.66 -17.24
C ASP A 178 -9.39 2.60 -17.33
N SER A 179 -10.15 2.73 -16.24
CA SER A 179 -11.09 3.80 -16.01
C SER A 179 -10.54 5.17 -16.47
N PRO A 180 -11.29 5.85 -17.34
CA PRO A 180 -11.05 7.22 -17.73
C PRO A 180 -10.93 8.15 -16.52
N VAL A 181 -10.13 9.20 -16.68
CA VAL A 181 -10.01 10.28 -15.70
C VAL A 181 -11.28 11.13 -15.77
N SER A 182 -11.98 11.26 -14.64
CA SER A 182 -13.16 12.12 -14.50
C SER A 182 -12.81 13.54 -14.06
N SER A 183 -11.68 13.74 -13.40
CA SER A 183 -11.21 15.08 -13.00
C SER A 183 -9.70 15.13 -12.84
N LYS A 184 -9.11 16.29 -13.13
CA LYS A 184 -7.68 16.62 -12.99
C LYS A 184 -7.54 17.99 -12.33
N GLU A 185 -6.85 18.04 -11.20
CA GLU A 185 -6.67 19.23 -10.36
C GLU A 185 -5.17 19.47 -10.18
N TYR A 186 -4.68 20.68 -10.44
CA TYR A 186 -3.26 21.01 -10.22
C TYR A 186 -2.98 21.13 -8.72
N LEU A 187 -1.96 20.41 -8.22
CA LEU A 187 -1.62 20.40 -6.79
C LEU A 187 -0.57 21.46 -6.41
N GLY A 188 0.23 21.94 -7.37
CA GLY A 188 1.37 22.82 -7.09
C GLY A 188 2.43 22.19 -6.17
N GLY A 189 3.33 23.02 -5.64
CA GLY A 189 4.21 22.65 -4.52
C GLY A 189 5.42 21.76 -4.82
N GLY A 190 5.81 21.63 -6.09
CA GLY A 190 6.99 20.84 -6.50
C GLY A 190 7.67 21.38 -7.76
N ILE A 191 8.84 20.84 -8.08
CA ILE A 191 9.62 21.23 -9.28
C ILE A 191 9.04 20.70 -10.59
N ASN A 192 8.21 19.65 -10.51
CA ASN A 192 7.52 19.04 -11.63
C ASN A 192 6.02 19.33 -11.52
N GLU A 193 5.35 19.49 -12.66
CA GLU A 193 3.89 19.64 -12.67
C GLU A 193 3.24 18.38 -12.09
N THR A 194 2.42 18.60 -11.08
CA THR A 194 1.81 17.54 -10.30
C THR A 194 0.32 17.78 -10.22
N PHE A 195 -0.45 16.77 -10.58
CA PHE A 195 -1.90 16.81 -10.62
C PHE A 195 -2.49 15.74 -9.72
N LYS A 196 -3.61 16.03 -9.10
CA LYS A 196 -4.49 15.04 -8.51
C LYS A 196 -5.51 14.65 -9.57
N ILE A 197 -5.50 13.39 -9.94
CA ILE A 197 -6.48 12.82 -10.85
C ILE A 197 -7.46 11.95 -10.08
N LYS A 198 -8.71 11.96 -10.53
CA LYS A 198 -9.74 11.02 -10.09
C LYS A 198 -10.29 10.32 -11.31
N THR A 199 -10.40 9.01 -11.26
CA THR A 199 -11.02 8.19 -12.30
C THR A 199 -12.54 8.07 -12.08
N ILE A 200 -13.27 7.69 -13.13
CA ILE A 200 -14.75 7.56 -13.08
C ILE A 200 -15.26 6.59 -12.01
N ASP A 201 -14.45 5.59 -11.62
CA ASP A 201 -14.73 4.63 -10.55
C ASP A 201 -14.41 5.17 -9.15
N GLY A 202 -13.87 6.39 -9.06
CA GLY A 202 -13.58 7.11 -7.82
C GLY A 202 -12.16 6.89 -7.29
N GLN A 203 -11.31 6.11 -7.96
CA GLN A 203 -9.90 6.00 -7.58
C GLN A 203 -9.19 7.35 -7.73
N ARG A 204 -8.33 7.67 -6.76
CA ARG A 204 -7.55 8.91 -6.72
C ARG A 204 -6.07 8.61 -6.85
N SER A 205 -5.39 9.41 -7.66
CA SER A 205 -3.94 9.29 -7.85
C SER A 205 -3.28 10.66 -7.98
N VAL A 206 -2.01 10.72 -7.61
CA VAL A 206 -1.12 11.82 -7.95
C VAL A 206 -0.49 11.47 -9.30
N TRP A 207 -0.76 12.28 -10.32
CA TRP A 207 -0.24 12.14 -11.67
C TRP A 207 0.83 13.19 -11.97
N LYS A 208 2.00 12.74 -12.43
CA LYS A 208 3.11 13.60 -12.84
C LYS A 208 3.41 13.31 -14.32
N SER A 209 3.20 14.31 -15.18
CA SER A 209 3.40 14.16 -16.63
C SER A 209 4.89 14.15 -16.98
N LYS A 210 5.24 13.50 -18.09
CA LYS A 210 6.59 13.59 -18.67
C LYS A 210 6.88 15.02 -19.12
N SER A 211 5.92 15.69 -19.76
CA SER A 211 6.05 17.06 -20.27
C SER A 211 6.33 18.06 -19.15
N GLY A 212 5.68 17.90 -18.00
CA GLY A 212 5.83 18.74 -16.81
C GLY A 212 7.09 18.51 -15.98
N GLU A 213 8.00 17.60 -16.39
CA GLU A 213 9.26 17.39 -15.67
C GLU A 213 10.26 18.52 -15.92
N ARG A 214 10.84 19.09 -14.86
CA ARG A 214 11.98 19.99 -14.98
C ARG A 214 13.23 19.23 -15.43
N THR A 215 13.97 19.82 -16.37
CA THR A 215 15.22 19.26 -16.89
C THR A 215 16.41 19.72 -16.05
N GLY A 216 17.49 18.93 -16.02
CA GLY A 216 18.77 19.31 -15.40
C GLY A 216 18.77 19.35 -13.87
N VAL A 217 17.74 18.81 -13.20
CA VAL A 217 17.62 18.85 -11.72
C VAL A 217 18.73 18.08 -11.01
N ARG A 218 19.11 16.93 -11.57
CA ARG A 218 20.23 16.09 -11.10
C ARG A 218 21.03 15.63 -12.31
N LYS A 219 22.36 15.78 -12.26
CA LYS A 219 23.26 15.46 -13.38
C LYS A 219 23.12 14.00 -13.87
N PHE A 220 22.82 13.07 -12.97
CA PHE A 220 22.70 11.63 -13.27
C PHE A 220 21.28 11.19 -13.66
N VAL A 221 20.27 12.05 -13.49
CA VAL A 221 18.90 11.72 -13.89
C VAL A 221 18.71 12.20 -15.31
N LYS A 222 18.48 11.28 -16.24
CA LYS A 222 18.17 11.63 -17.62
C LYS A 222 16.89 12.50 -17.65
N ASN A 223 16.93 13.60 -18.39
CA ASN A 223 15.77 14.47 -18.57
C ASN A 223 14.54 13.67 -19.04
N LYS A 224 13.35 14.06 -18.55
CA LYS A 224 12.05 13.51 -18.99
C LYS A 224 11.92 12.00 -18.71
N THR A 225 12.48 11.53 -17.59
CA THR A 225 12.41 10.12 -17.16
C THR A 225 12.13 9.93 -15.66
N SER A 226 11.74 10.99 -14.94
CA SER A 226 11.36 10.94 -13.53
C SER A 226 10.10 10.11 -13.30
N TYR A 227 9.12 10.18 -14.22
CA TYR A 227 7.92 9.34 -14.16
C TYR A 227 8.23 7.83 -14.21
N LYS A 228 9.27 7.45 -14.96
CA LYS A 228 9.75 6.06 -15.01
C LYS A 228 10.38 5.64 -13.69
N ARG A 229 11.09 6.54 -13.02
CA ARG A 229 11.71 6.31 -11.71
C ARG A 229 10.69 6.17 -10.58
N GLU A 230 9.63 6.97 -10.60
CA GLU A 230 8.52 6.81 -9.67
C GLU A 230 7.88 5.41 -9.77
N ASN A 231 7.70 4.92 -11.01
CA ASN A 231 7.20 3.57 -11.24
C ASN A 231 8.23 2.48 -10.86
N ALA A 232 9.50 2.67 -11.18
CA ALA A 232 10.57 1.76 -10.81
C ALA A 232 10.72 1.64 -9.27
N ALA A 233 10.67 2.76 -8.55
CA ALA A 233 10.72 2.79 -7.09
C ALA A 233 9.57 1.99 -6.48
N SER A 234 8.35 2.17 -6.98
CA SER A 234 7.18 1.41 -6.54
C SER A 234 7.35 -0.11 -6.76
N ARG A 235 7.87 -0.51 -7.92
CA ARG A 235 8.16 -1.92 -8.26
C ARG A 235 9.23 -2.53 -7.35
N VAL A 236 10.32 -1.82 -7.10
CA VAL A 236 11.39 -2.26 -6.19
C VAL A 236 10.86 -2.38 -4.76
N ASN A 237 10.08 -1.40 -4.30
CA ASN A 237 9.48 -1.43 -2.97
C ASN A 237 8.58 -2.65 -2.76
N ASN A 238 7.79 -3.00 -3.78
CA ASN A 238 6.97 -4.21 -3.79
C ASN A 238 7.81 -5.49 -3.78
N ALA A 239 8.87 -5.56 -4.61
CA ALA A 239 9.79 -6.70 -4.64
C ALA A 239 10.52 -6.91 -3.29
N MET A 240 10.84 -5.81 -2.59
CA MET A 240 11.40 -5.86 -1.24
C MET A 240 10.35 -6.17 -0.16
N GLY A 241 9.05 -6.10 -0.47
CA GLY A 241 7.96 -6.34 0.48
C GLY A 241 7.90 -5.30 1.61
N PHE A 242 8.35 -4.07 1.37
CA PHE A 242 8.41 -3.04 2.42
C PHE A 242 7.09 -2.28 2.61
N ASP A 243 6.23 -2.24 1.58
CA ASP A 243 4.95 -1.54 1.61
C ASP A 243 5.13 -0.09 2.12
N LEU A 244 6.12 0.64 1.60
CA LEU A 244 6.42 2.03 2.00
C LEU A 244 6.27 3.02 0.85
N CYS A 245 6.37 2.58 -0.40
CA CYS A 245 6.12 3.41 -1.57
C CYS A 245 4.69 3.14 -2.05
N PRO A 246 3.84 4.16 -2.23
CA PRO A 246 2.53 3.91 -2.81
C PRO A 246 2.66 3.27 -4.21
N ARG A 247 1.67 2.47 -4.59
CA ARG A 247 1.64 1.84 -5.92
C ARG A 247 1.65 2.92 -7.00
N THR A 248 2.59 2.84 -7.91
CA THR A 248 2.72 3.77 -9.03
C THR A 248 2.68 2.98 -10.33
N VAL A 249 1.89 3.43 -11.31
CA VAL A 249 1.87 2.90 -12.68
C VAL A 249 2.27 3.99 -13.68
N ILE A 250 2.62 3.61 -14.90
CA ILE A 250 2.70 4.55 -16.02
C ILE A 250 1.30 4.65 -16.61
N LYS A 251 0.76 5.87 -16.77
CA LYS A 251 -0.58 6.11 -17.30
C LYS A 251 -0.55 7.29 -18.25
N THR A 252 -1.26 7.17 -19.37
CA THR A 252 -1.52 8.27 -20.29
C THR A 252 -2.79 9.00 -19.86
N VAL A 253 -2.71 10.31 -19.69
CA VAL A 253 -3.83 11.20 -19.38
C VAL A 253 -3.73 12.38 -20.35
N ASP A 254 -4.83 12.74 -21.01
CA ASP A 254 -4.87 13.82 -22.01
C ASP A 254 -3.79 13.69 -23.10
N LYS A 255 -3.57 12.46 -23.61
CA LYS A 255 -2.51 12.11 -24.60
C LYS A 255 -1.08 12.29 -24.10
N GLU A 256 -0.86 12.67 -22.84
CA GLU A 256 0.46 12.78 -22.24
C GLU A 256 0.78 11.55 -21.38
N VAL A 257 1.99 11.00 -21.54
CA VAL A 257 2.48 9.93 -20.68
C VAL A 257 3.00 10.49 -19.36
N GLY A 258 2.70 9.81 -18.25
CA GLY A 258 3.19 10.17 -16.93
C GLY A 258 3.14 9.01 -15.96
N SER A 259 3.48 9.27 -14.70
CA SER A 259 3.30 8.33 -13.61
C SER A 259 2.03 8.66 -12.85
N ALA A 260 1.20 7.66 -12.55
CA ALA A 260 0.05 7.76 -11.66
C ALA A 260 0.35 6.97 -10.39
N GLN A 261 0.49 7.67 -9.27
CA GLN A 261 0.74 7.10 -7.95
C GLN A 261 -0.55 7.10 -7.12
N ASN A 262 -0.88 5.99 -6.46
CA ASN A 262 -2.03 5.92 -5.57
C ASN A 262 -2.02 7.03 -4.53
N PHE A 263 -3.15 7.72 -4.40
CA PHE A 263 -3.33 8.70 -3.35
C PHE A 263 -3.35 7.99 -1.99
N VAL A 264 -2.47 8.40 -1.09
CA VAL A 264 -2.40 7.88 0.28
C VAL A 264 -2.84 8.96 1.27
N GLY A 265 -3.38 8.51 2.40
CA GLY A 265 -3.74 9.42 3.50
C GLY A 265 -2.53 9.82 4.33
N GLY A 266 -2.74 10.78 5.22
CA GLY A 266 -1.72 11.31 6.11
C GLY A 266 -1.17 12.65 5.65
N ASP A 267 -0.39 13.27 6.53
CA ASP A 267 0.25 14.56 6.28
C ASP A 267 1.74 14.36 6.08
N THR A 268 2.37 15.27 5.33
CA THR A 268 3.83 15.30 5.25
C THR A 268 4.41 15.54 6.63
N ILE A 269 5.58 14.96 6.90
CA ILE A 269 6.25 15.18 8.17
C ILE A 269 6.54 16.67 8.40
N SER A 270 6.92 17.39 7.34
CA SER A 270 7.12 18.84 7.43
C SER A 270 5.86 19.59 7.87
N GLY A 271 4.68 19.15 7.44
CA GLY A 271 3.39 19.75 7.83
C GLY A 271 2.97 19.47 9.27
N ILE A 272 3.44 18.36 9.87
CA ILE A 272 3.09 17.97 11.24
C ILE A 272 3.89 18.76 12.31
N GLY A 273 5.02 19.37 11.94
CA GLY A 273 5.92 20.12 12.82
C GLY A 273 7.00 19.27 13.53
N ARG A 274 8.15 19.87 13.87
CA ARG A 274 9.36 19.14 14.32
C ARG A 274 9.25 18.43 15.69
N ARG A 275 8.54 19.00 16.68
CA ARG A 275 8.47 18.45 18.07
C ARG A 275 7.53 17.25 18.20
N SER A 276 6.37 17.31 17.55
CA SER A 276 5.41 16.20 17.45
C SER A 276 5.97 15.02 16.63
N HIS A 277 6.95 15.29 15.76
CA HIS A 277 7.53 14.32 14.85
C HIS A 277 8.52 13.34 15.49
N THR A 278 9.48 13.81 16.29
CA THR A 278 10.53 12.95 16.87
C THR A 278 9.96 11.85 17.77
N LEU A 279 8.91 12.16 18.53
CA LEU A 279 8.18 11.21 19.38
C LEU A 279 7.44 10.16 18.55
N LYS A 280 6.76 10.57 17.46
CA LYS A 280 6.05 9.66 16.55
C LYS A 280 7.01 8.74 15.81
N MET A 281 8.18 9.22 15.41
CA MET A 281 9.19 8.40 14.71
C MET A 281 9.79 7.29 15.57
N ARG A 282 9.93 7.47 16.90
CA ARG A 282 10.34 6.36 17.79
C ARG A 282 9.36 5.19 17.76
N ALA A 283 8.06 5.46 17.62
CA ALA A 283 7.04 4.42 17.50
C ALA A 283 7.05 3.70 16.14
N MET A 284 7.90 4.14 15.20
CA MET A 284 7.94 3.68 13.80
C MET A 284 9.34 3.27 13.34
N ASP A 285 10.24 2.98 14.29
CA ASP A 285 11.65 2.69 13.99
C ASP A 285 11.82 1.57 12.93
N ALA A 286 10.90 0.62 12.86
CA ALA A 286 10.88 -0.42 11.82
C ALA A 286 10.60 0.14 10.41
N ASP A 287 9.63 1.05 10.26
CA ASP A 287 9.36 1.72 8.97
C ASP A 287 10.52 2.64 8.58
N VAL A 288 11.14 3.32 9.55
CA VAL A 288 12.32 4.17 9.31
C VAL A 288 13.49 3.34 8.80
N GLN A 289 13.78 2.19 9.39
CA GLN A 289 14.86 1.31 8.90
C GLN A 289 14.55 0.71 7.53
N ARG A 290 13.30 0.30 7.28
CA ARG A 290 12.87 -0.17 5.94
C ARG A 290 12.97 0.96 4.91
N MET A 291 12.62 2.20 5.27
CA MET A 291 12.74 3.36 4.39
C MET A 291 14.20 3.73 4.10
N ALA A 292 15.05 3.73 5.13
CA ALA A 292 16.48 3.96 4.98
C ALA A 292 17.13 2.89 4.08
N THR A 293 16.74 1.63 4.26
CA THR A 293 17.17 0.51 3.39
C THR A 293 16.71 0.72 1.95
N PHE A 294 15.43 1.06 1.77
CA PHE A 294 14.85 1.33 0.47
C PHE A 294 15.56 2.48 -0.25
N ASP A 295 15.69 3.63 0.40
CA ASP A 295 16.33 4.83 -0.16
C ASP A 295 17.80 4.57 -0.48
N PHE A 296 18.54 3.85 0.36
CA PHE A 296 19.92 3.48 0.06
C PHE A 296 19.99 2.60 -1.19
N VAL A 297 19.18 1.54 -1.25
CA VAL A 297 19.17 0.60 -2.38
C VAL A 297 18.84 1.33 -3.69
N ILE A 298 17.76 2.12 -3.73
CA ILE A 298 17.39 2.87 -4.94
C ILE A 298 18.28 4.11 -5.16
N GLY A 299 19.15 4.47 -4.22
CA GLY A 299 20.00 5.65 -4.32
C GLY A 299 19.22 6.96 -4.28
N ASN A 300 18.15 7.04 -3.49
CA ASN A 300 17.35 8.24 -3.33
C ASN A 300 18.02 9.22 -2.35
N SER A 301 18.56 10.31 -2.89
CA SER A 301 19.18 11.38 -2.12
C SER A 301 18.20 12.44 -1.62
N ASP A 302 16.96 12.43 -2.13
CA ASP A 302 15.99 13.52 -2.02
C ASP A 302 14.85 13.21 -1.04
N ARG A 303 15.01 12.18 -0.21
CA ARG A 303 14.10 11.92 0.89
C ARG A 303 14.28 13.00 1.96
N HIS A 304 13.50 14.07 1.89
CA HIS A 304 13.36 15.04 2.99
C HIS A 304 11.99 14.90 3.68
N LEU A 305 11.76 15.69 4.73
CA LEU A 305 10.54 15.60 5.55
C LEU A 305 9.25 15.84 4.76
N SER A 306 9.28 16.64 3.71
CA SER A 306 8.13 16.83 2.82
C SER A 306 7.87 15.62 1.91
N ASN A 307 8.87 14.74 1.73
CA ASN A 307 8.78 13.52 0.92
C ASN A 307 8.52 12.27 1.77
N VAL A 308 8.11 12.46 3.03
CA VAL A 308 7.65 11.41 3.94
C VAL A 308 6.27 11.81 4.43
N MET A 309 5.28 10.93 4.26
CA MET A 309 3.95 11.10 4.82
C MET A 309 3.74 10.17 6.01
N TYR A 310 2.99 10.64 7.00
CA TYR A 310 2.55 9.83 8.13
C TYR A 310 1.04 9.65 8.12
N ASP A 311 0.61 8.41 7.86
CA ASP A 311 -0.78 8.00 7.98
C ASP A 311 -1.07 7.63 9.44
N VAL A 312 -1.67 8.58 10.18
CA VAL A 312 -2.01 8.42 11.60
C VAL A 312 -2.96 7.23 11.81
N ALA A 313 -3.94 7.06 10.92
CA ALA A 313 -4.94 6.01 11.03
C ALA A 313 -4.32 4.61 10.86
N LYS A 314 -3.35 4.47 9.95
CA LYS A 314 -2.62 3.21 9.72
C LYS A 314 -1.37 3.06 10.58
N LYS A 315 -0.96 4.11 11.30
CA LYS A 315 0.34 4.21 11.99
C LYS A 315 1.49 3.79 11.08
N LYS A 316 1.54 4.37 9.88
CA LYS A 316 2.44 3.93 8.81
C LYS A 316 3.11 5.10 8.11
N LEU A 317 4.36 4.90 7.67
CA LEU A 317 5.04 5.85 6.80
C LEU A 317 4.82 5.53 5.32
N TRP A 318 4.72 6.60 4.52
CA TRP A 318 4.82 6.53 3.07
C TRP A 318 6.00 7.37 2.59
N GLY A 319 6.85 6.79 1.75
CA GLY A 319 7.88 7.49 0.99
C GLY A 319 7.34 7.85 -0.40
N ILE A 320 7.18 9.15 -0.65
CA ILE A 320 6.72 9.71 -1.93
C ILE A 320 7.86 10.43 -2.66
N ASP A 321 7.66 10.81 -3.92
CA ASP A 321 8.64 11.61 -4.67
C ASP A 321 10.00 10.91 -4.86
N ASN A 322 9.99 9.84 -5.66
CA ASN A 322 11.19 9.05 -5.98
C ASN A 322 11.71 9.34 -7.39
N GLY A 323 11.24 10.42 -8.03
CA GLY A 323 11.56 10.77 -9.41
C GLY A 323 13.05 11.04 -9.65
N LEU A 324 13.81 11.39 -8.60
CA LEU A 324 15.24 11.67 -8.64
C LEU A 324 16.13 10.50 -8.16
N ALA A 325 15.55 9.32 -7.95
CA ALA A 325 16.29 8.13 -7.53
C ALA A 325 17.01 7.43 -8.70
N PHE A 326 17.64 6.29 -8.40
CA PHE A 326 18.35 5.41 -9.33
C PHE A 326 19.55 6.07 -10.00
N ASN A 327 20.48 6.59 -9.20
CA ASN A 327 21.77 6.96 -9.74
C ASN A 327 22.51 5.72 -10.30
N ASN A 328 23.20 5.92 -11.42
CA ASN A 328 23.99 4.91 -12.14
C ASN A 328 25.42 4.76 -11.59
N TYR A 329 25.73 5.40 -10.46
CA TYR A 329 27.07 5.37 -9.92
C TYR A 329 27.31 4.02 -9.23
N ASN A 330 28.19 3.25 -9.87
CA ASN A 330 28.58 1.94 -9.43
C ASN A 330 29.43 2.05 -8.16
N MET A 331 29.17 1.19 -7.18
CA MET A 331 30.14 0.86 -6.13
C MET A 331 31.33 0.04 -6.68
N ALA A 332 31.66 0.14 -7.96
CA ALA A 332 32.71 -0.66 -8.58
C ALA A 332 33.55 0.23 -9.50
N VAL A 333 34.49 0.99 -8.93
CA VAL A 333 35.62 1.49 -9.69
C VAL A 333 36.86 1.47 -8.79
N LYS A 334 37.77 0.52 -9.05
CA LYS A 334 39.19 0.69 -8.71
C LYS A 334 39.60 2.00 -9.40
N ASN A 335 39.94 3.04 -8.63
CA ASN A 335 40.21 4.43 -9.06
C ASN A 335 38.97 5.33 -9.27
N ALA A 336 37.98 5.28 -8.37
CA ALA A 336 36.93 6.30 -8.35
C ALA A 336 37.52 7.72 -8.13
N THR A 337 37.37 8.58 -9.14
CA THR A 337 37.71 10.01 -9.08
C THR A 337 36.94 10.70 -7.94
N LYS A 338 37.40 11.88 -7.48
CA LYS A 338 36.71 12.70 -6.47
C LYS A 338 35.21 12.87 -6.79
N HIS A 339 34.89 13.04 -8.06
CA HIS A 339 33.53 13.19 -8.57
C HIS A 339 32.63 11.99 -8.28
N ASN A 340 33.13 10.76 -8.44
CA ASN A 340 32.33 9.55 -8.17
C ASN A 340 32.08 9.32 -6.68
N ARG A 341 32.91 9.88 -5.79
CA ARG A 341 32.71 9.82 -4.32
C ARG A 341 31.60 10.76 -3.85
N GLU A 342 31.55 11.97 -4.41
CA GLU A 342 30.54 12.99 -4.09
C GLU A 342 29.10 12.50 -4.36
N HIS A 343 28.89 11.63 -5.35
CA HIS A 343 27.55 11.13 -5.71
C HIS A 343 27.12 9.87 -4.96
N PHE A 344 28.05 9.04 -4.48
CA PHE A 344 27.70 7.98 -3.54
C PHE A 344 27.29 8.58 -2.18
N ILE A 345 27.95 9.68 -1.78
CA ILE A 345 27.56 10.51 -0.65
C ILE A 345 26.11 11.01 -0.79
N ASP A 346 25.65 11.35 -2.00
CA ASP A 346 24.27 11.78 -2.22
C ASP A 346 23.25 10.73 -1.80
N SER A 347 23.50 9.43 -2.05
CA SER A 347 22.58 8.38 -1.58
C SER A 347 22.46 8.32 -0.05
N LEU A 348 23.48 8.78 0.68
CA LEU A 348 23.43 8.92 2.14
C LEU A 348 22.74 10.20 2.62
N ARG A 349 22.39 11.13 1.71
CA ARG A 349 21.73 12.39 2.08
C ARG A 349 20.26 12.22 2.46
N SER A 350 19.65 11.06 2.18
CA SER A 350 18.27 10.74 2.63
C SER A 350 18.11 11.01 4.13
N TYR A 351 17.01 11.68 4.46
CA TYR A 351 16.57 11.91 5.84
C TYR A 351 16.46 10.60 6.64
N ALA A 352 15.97 9.52 6.04
CA ALA A 352 15.81 8.25 6.75
C ALA A 352 17.16 7.66 7.17
N LEU A 353 18.17 7.76 6.29
CA LEU A 353 19.55 7.32 6.56
C LEU A 353 20.29 8.25 7.54
N ASN A 354 20.11 9.57 7.38
CA ASN A 354 20.72 10.59 8.24
C ASN A 354 19.98 10.81 9.56
N SER A 355 18.80 10.22 9.74
CA SER A 355 18.19 10.16 11.05
C SER A 355 19.24 9.55 11.98
N THR A 356 19.56 10.22 13.09
CA THR A 356 20.63 9.85 14.05
C THR A 356 20.48 8.44 14.64
N LYS A 357 19.46 7.70 14.19
CA LYS A 357 19.07 6.37 14.60
C LYS A 357 19.53 5.25 13.69
N VAL A 358 20.01 5.49 12.47
CA VAL A 358 20.21 4.38 11.50
C VAL A 358 21.65 4.24 11.00
N SER A 359 22.33 5.34 10.69
CA SER A 359 23.74 5.34 10.24
C SER A 359 24.66 4.49 11.13
N GLY A 360 25.44 3.59 10.53
CA GLY A 360 26.36 2.68 11.22
C GLY A 360 25.71 1.53 12.01
N LYS A 361 24.39 1.53 12.15
CA LYS A 361 23.69 0.50 12.93
C LYS A 361 23.45 -0.76 12.12
N THR A 362 23.28 -1.87 12.84
CA THR A 362 22.83 -3.13 12.27
C THR A 362 21.44 -2.98 11.66
N ILE A 363 21.26 -3.55 10.47
CA ILE A 363 19.98 -3.57 9.76
C ILE A 363 19.03 -4.52 10.50
N SER A 364 17.82 -4.07 10.82
CA SER A 364 16.77 -4.92 11.42
C SER A 364 16.45 -6.14 10.55
N LYS A 365 15.96 -7.20 11.19
CA LYS A 365 15.57 -8.45 10.53
C LYS A 365 14.56 -8.22 9.40
N GLU A 366 13.58 -7.36 9.60
CA GLU A 366 12.54 -7.06 8.63
C GLU A 366 13.09 -6.31 7.41
N ALA A 367 13.99 -5.35 7.63
CA ALA A 367 14.66 -4.63 6.56
C ALA A 367 15.64 -5.54 5.80
N TYR A 368 16.38 -6.40 6.51
CA TYR A 368 17.30 -7.35 5.90
C TYR A 368 16.58 -8.37 5.01
N ALA A 369 15.43 -8.89 5.47
CA ALA A 369 14.62 -9.81 4.67
C ALA A 369 14.17 -9.19 3.32
N GLY A 370 13.98 -7.86 3.25
CA GLY A 370 13.69 -7.19 1.99
C GLY A 370 14.89 -7.10 1.05
N ILE A 371 16.10 -7.02 1.58
CA ILE A 371 17.35 -7.08 0.80
C ILE A 371 17.51 -8.49 0.21
N GLU A 372 17.31 -9.54 1.01
CA GLU A 372 17.37 -10.94 0.56
C GLU A 372 16.35 -11.19 -0.55
N ARG A 373 15.08 -10.80 -0.33
CA ARG A 373 14.05 -10.88 -1.37
C ARG A 373 14.46 -10.19 -2.67
N LEU A 374 15.10 -9.02 -2.60
CA LEU A 374 15.53 -8.32 -3.81
C LEU A 374 16.62 -9.10 -4.56
N ILE A 375 17.64 -9.59 -3.84
CA ILE A 375 18.79 -10.31 -4.40
C ILE A 375 18.38 -11.67 -4.97
N ASP A 376 17.59 -12.44 -4.21
CA ASP A 376 17.11 -13.77 -4.62
C ASP A 376 16.24 -13.69 -5.88
N ASN A 377 15.59 -12.54 -6.11
CA ASN A 377 14.73 -12.29 -7.25
C ASN A 377 15.39 -11.40 -8.33
N GLU A 378 16.72 -11.33 -8.39
CA GLU A 378 17.44 -10.40 -9.28
C GLU A 378 16.98 -10.49 -10.75
N LYS A 379 16.80 -11.70 -11.30
CA LYS A 379 16.33 -11.89 -12.69
C LYS A 379 14.94 -11.28 -12.92
N TYR A 380 14.02 -11.52 -12.00
CA TYR A 380 12.65 -10.99 -12.07
C TYR A 380 12.65 -9.46 -11.96
N VAL A 381 13.38 -8.92 -10.98
CA VAL A 381 13.48 -7.47 -10.73
C VAL A 381 14.09 -6.75 -11.93
N ARG A 382 15.14 -7.31 -12.56
CA ARG A 382 15.69 -6.77 -13.81
C ARG A 382 14.64 -6.74 -14.93
N GLY A 383 13.82 -7.78 -15.04
CA GLY A 383 12.73 -7.87 -16.00
C GLY A 383 11.72 -6.73 -15.84
N ILE A 384 11.20 -6.52 -14.63
CA ILE A 384 10.18 -5.48 -14.37
C ILE A 384 10.73 -4.04 -14.47
N LEU A 385 12.05 -3.86 -14.40
CA LEU A 385 12.72 -2.56 -14.56
C LEU A 385 13.14 -2.25 -16.01
N LYS A 386 13.02 -3.21 -16.92
CA LYS A 386 13.30 -3.02 -18.35
C LYS A 386 12.42 -1.90 -18.92
N GLY A 387 13.04 -1.01 -19.70
CA GLY A 387 12.37 0.16 -20.30
C GLY A 387 12.11 1.34 -19.35
N ARG A 388 12.37 1.17 -18.06
CA ARG A 388 12.22 2.21 -17.01
C ARG A 388 13.55 2.82 -16.62
N LEU A 389 14.55 1.95 -16.43
CA LEU A 389 15.92 2.30 -16.06
C LEU A 389 16.91 1.71 -17.07
N THR A 390 18.11 2.28 -17.14
CA THR A 390 19.22 1.70 -17.90
C THR A 390 19.82 0.50 -17.16
N THR A 391 20.59 -0.34 -17.87
CA THR A 391 21.31 -1.45 -17.25
C THR A 391 22.23 -0.99 -16.12
N SER A 392 22.95 0.12 -16.30
CA SER A 392 23.87 0.66 -15.29
C SER A 392 23.15 1.19 -14.04
N GLU A 393 21.96 1.78 -14.18
CA GLU A 393 21.14 2.20 -13.03
C GLU A 393 20.67 1.00 -12.20
N VAL A 394 20.24 -0.08 -12.88
CA VAL A 394 19.83 -1.32 -12.22
C VAL A 394 21.01 -2.02 -11.55
N ASP A 395 22.19 -2.03 -12.20
CA ASP A 395 23.41 -2.57 -11.62
C ASP A 395 23.85 -1.79 -10.37
N GLY A 396 23.81 -0.46 -10.41
CA GLY A 396 24.05 0.41 -9.26
C GLY A 396 23.15 0.09 -8.07
N MET A 397 21.86 -0.13 -8.33
CA MET A 397 20.89 -0.54 -7.31
C MET A 397 21.26 -1.89 -6.68
N PHE A 398 21.55 -2.91 -7.49
CA PHE A 398 21.92 -4.23 -6.96
C PHE A 398 23.26 -4.22 -6.22
N MET A 399 24.20 -3.38 -6.63
CA MET A 399 25.45 -3.19 -5.89
C MET A 399 25.20 -2.65 -4.48
N ARG A 400 24.32 -1.64 -4.32
CA ARG A 400 23.95 -1.11 -3.01
C ARG A 400 23.21 -2.14 -2.15
N ALA A 401 22.34 -2.95 -2.76
CA ALA A 401 21.69 -4.06 -2.06
C ALA A 401 22.71 -5.11 -1.57
N LYS A 402 23.65 -5.52 -2.44
CA LYS A 402 24.72 -6.48 -2.11
C LYS A 402 25.68 -5.94 -1.05
N TYR A 403 25.94 -4.62 -1.05
CA TYR A 403 26.67 -3.95 0.02
C TYR A 403 25.99 -4.17 1.37
N LEU A 404 24.71 -3.80 1.49
CA LEU A 404 23.97 -3.96 2.74
C LEU A 404 23.86 -5.42 3.17
N HIS A 405 23.71 -6.34 2.20
CA HIS A 405 23.68 -7.78 2.48
C HIS A 405 25.00 -8.28 3.09
N LYS A 406 26.14 -7.84 2.55
CA LYS A 406 27.49 -8.19 3.01
C LYS A 406 27.81 -7.59 4.38
N THR A 407 27.54 -6.30 4.57
CA THR A 407 27.93 -5.57 5.79
C THR A 407 26.95 -5.81 6.95
N LYS A 408 25.69 -6.12 6.63
CA LYS A 408 24.56 -6.19 7.59
C LYS A 408 24.38 -4.90 8.40
N LYS A 409 25.01 -3.81 7.96
CA LYS A 409 25.03 -2.50 8.63
C LYS A 409 24.76 -1.40 7.63
N PHE A 410 24.06 -0.37 8.08
CA PHE A 410 23.93 0.86 7.31
C PHE A 410 25.29 1.57 7.22
N PRO A 411 25.64 2.14 6.06
CA PRO A 411 26.88 2.88 5.90
C PRO A 411 26.92 4.12 6.79
N THR A 412 28.08 4.41 7.34
CA THR A 412 28.42 5.69 7.97
C THR A 412 29.01 6.66 6.94
N LYS A 413 29.16 7.93 7.34
CA LYS A 413 29.94 8.88 6.54
C LYS A 413 31.39 8.44 6.37
N THR A 414 31.98 7.82 7.39
CA THR A 414 33.39 7.36 7.38
C THR A 414 33.58 6.15 6.47
N ASP A 415 32.60 5.25 6.40
CA ASP A 415 32.58 4.13 5.45
C ASP A 415 32.66 4.63 3.98
N LEU A 416 32.35 5.89 3.70
CA LEU A 416 32.51 6.44 2.35
C LEU A 416 33.95 6.83 2.02
N TYR A 417 34.73 7.22 3.03
CA TYR A 417 36.09 7.73 2.89
C TYR A 417 37.15 6.63 3.01
N SER A 418 36.86 5.56 3.76
CA SER A 418 37.77 4.43 3.98
C SER A 418 37.64 3.30 2.95
N TYR A 419 36.63 3.36 2.06
CA TYR A 419 36.38 2.27 1.11
C TYR A 419 37.43 2.23 -0.02
N LYS A 420 38.42 1.34 0.14
CA LYS A 420 38.74 0.40 -0.94
C LYS A 420 37.52 -0.52 -1.06
N VAL A 421 36.64 -0.29 -2.04
CA VAL A 421 35.58 -1.26 -2.37
C VAL A 421 36.24 -2.62 -2.53
N VAL A 422 35.94 -3.56 -1.62
CA VAL A 422 36.43 -4.94 -1.71
C VAL A 422 35.72 -5.60 -2.89
N ILE A 423 36.43 -5.67 -4.02
CA ILE A 423 36.06 -6.43 -5.21
C ILE A 423 36.07 -7.92 -4.81
N GLY A 424 34.95 -8.43 -4.34
CA GLY A 424 34.66 -9.84 -4.50
C GLY A 424 34.32 -10.05 -5.96
N LYS A 425 35.20 -10.68 -6.74
CA LYS A 425 34.92 -11.14 -8.11
C LYS A 425 33.60 -11.94 -8.10
N TYR A 426 32.48 -11.33 -8.43
CA TYR A 426 31.38 -12.10 -9.01
C TYR A 426 31.80 -12.38 -10.45
N LYS A 427 32.46 -13.52 -10.67
CA LYS A 427 32.49 -14.13 -11.99
C LYS A 427 31.03 -14.29 -12.40
N SER A 428 30.55 -13.46 -13.32
CA SER A 428 29.37 -13.83 -14.09
C SER A 428 29.69 -15.19 -14.70
N LYS A 429 28.90 -16.21 -14.39
CA LYS A 429 28.88 -17.41 -15.24
C LYS A 429 28.36 -16.92 -16.59
N LYS A 430 29.28 -16.57 -17.50
CA LYS A 430 28.99 -16.56 -18.93
C LYS A 430 28.56 -17.98 -19.26
N VAL A 431 27.35 -18.14 -19.76
CA VAL A 431 27.01 -19.31 -20.56
C VAL A 431 27.78 -19.09 -21.86
N ILE A 432 28.89 -19.80 -22.01
CA ILE A 432 29.52 -20.00 -23.31
C ILE A 432 28.72 -21.15 -23.92
N VAL A 433 27.97 -20.85 -24.98
CA VAL A 433 27.49 -21.89 -25.89
C VAL A 433 28.63 -22.11 -26.87
N GLU A 434 29.44 -23.14 -26.63
CA GLU A 434 30.34 -23.69 -27.63
C GLU A 434 29.60 -24.87 -28.27
N ASN A 435 29.28 -24.71 -29.55
CA ASN A 435 28.83 -25.79 -30.40
C ASN A 435 30.03 -26.73 -30.61
N PHE A 436 29.90 -27.98 -30.16
CA PHE A 436 30.78 -29.05 -30.61
C PHE A 436 30.19 -29.62 -31.91
N TYR A 437 30.90 -29.39 -33.02
CA TYR A 437 31.11 -30.38 -34.06
C TYR A 437 32.60 -30.66 -34.13
#